data_AF-A0A7S0CKF8-F1
#
_entry.id   AF-A0A7S0CKF8-F1
#
_cell.length_a   1.000
_cell.length_b   1.000
_cell.length_c   1.000
_cell.angle_alpha   90.00
_cell.angle_beta   90.00
_cell.angle_gamma   90.00
#
_symmetry.space_group_name_H-M   'P 1'
#
loop_
_entity.id
_entity.type
_entity.pdbx_description
1 polymer ?
#
loop_
_entity_poly.entity_id
_entity_poly.type
_entity_poly.pdbx_seq_one_letter_code
_entity_poly.pdbx_strand_id
1 'polypeptide(L)'
;AASMFLKKQSKEKKKFYTSKETTWEELAAAVEEDKDSASMGGYGLSKAAVTAYTLQQSQRYPNLLCTSLSPGFIETNMTKGFGAKLTPEEGTVSMKKCLFGSVVSGNYYGSDGLRSPMTIGRDPGMPEYEGEANPEQTKYNR
;
A
#
# COMPACT_ATOMS: atom_id res chain seq x y z
N ALA A 1 -1.41 5.41 0.50
CA ALA A 1 -1.51 5.85 1.92
C ALA A 1 -0.55 5.09 2.84
N ALA A 2 -0.32 3.78 2.68
CA ALA A 2 0.66 3.03 3.48
C ALA A 2 2.05 3.71 3.53
N SER A 3 2.53 4.20 2.38
CA SER A 3 3.80 4.94 2.27
C SER A 3 3.85 6.24 3.09
N MET A 4 2.72 6.86 3.42
CA MET A 4 2.71 8.06 4.28
C MET A 4 3.24 7.76 5.69
N PHE A 5 2.93 6.57 6.19
CA PHE A 5 3.46 6.06 7.45
C PHE A 5 4.85 5.45 7.24
N LEU A 6 4.95 4.45 6.37
CA LEU A 6 6.16 3.62 6.24
C LEU A 6 7.41 4.39 5.83
N LYS A 7 7.31 5.44 4.99
CA LYS A 7 8.50 6.19 4.54
C LYS A 7 9.32 6.79 5.66
N LYS A 8 8.65 7.15 6.77
CA LYS A 8 9.22 7.78 7.96
C LYS A 8 9.75 6.77 8.99
N GLN A 9 9.50 5.48 8.77
CA GLN A 9 9.86 4.44 9.73
C GLN A 9 11.29 3.92 9.53
N SER A 10 11.81 3.24 10.55
CA SER A 10 13.09 2.56 10.50
C SER A 10 13.12 1.45 9.44
N LYS A 11 14.32 0.96 9.09
CA LYS A 11 14.47 -0.13 8.12
C LYS A 11 13.83 -1.42 8.62
N GLU A 12 13.94 -1.69 9.91
CA GLU A 12 13.38 -2.86 10.59
C GLU A 12 11.86 -2.84 10.52
N LYS A 13 11.26 -1.68 10.78
CA LYS A 13 9.80 -1.50 10.74
C LYS A 13 9.25 -1.57 9.31
N LYS A 14 9.95 -0.97 8.35
CA LYS A 14 9.65 -1.13 6.92
C LYS A 14 9.66 -2.61 6.54
N LYS A 15 10.73 -3.34 6.89
CA LYS A 15 10.86 -4.77 6.64
C LYS A 15 9.72 -5.57 7.28
N PHE A 16 9.36 -5.25 8.52
CA PHE A 16 8.26 -5.90 9.24
C PHE A 16 6.92 -5.76 8.47
N TYR A 17 6.50 -4.54 8.15
CA TYR A 17 5.22 -4.28 7.48
C TYR A 17 5.18 -4.71 6.01
N THR A 18 6.34 -5.00 5.39
CA THR A 18 6.42 -5.56 4.03
C THR A 18 6.69 -7.07 4.01
N SER A 19 6.75 -7.71 5.17
CA SER A 19 6.96 -9.16 5.28
C SER A 19 5.64 -9.91 5.21
N LYS A 20 5.62 -11.01 4.45
CA LYS A 20 4.53 -12.00 4.46
C LYS A 20 4.64 -13.00 5.62
N GLU A 21 5.84 -13.13 6.21
CA GLU A 21 6.17 -14.15 7.22
C GLU A 21 5.72 -13.78 8.63
N THR A 22 5.16 -12.58 8.84
CA THR A 22 4.62 -12.17 10.13
C THR A 22 3.28 -12.85 10.41
N THR A 23 2.95 -13.00 11.68
CA THR A 23 1.65 -13.50 12.15
C THR A 23 0.65 -12.36 12.34
N TRP A 24 -0.63 -12.71 12.49
CA TRP A 24 -1.67 -11.74 12.83
C TRP A 24 -1.40 -11.09 14.19
N GLU A 25 -0.98 -11.88 15.17
CA GLU A 25 -0.71 -11.43 16.54
C GLU A 25 0.46 -10.44 16.58
N GLU A 26 1.55 -10.72 15.86
CA GLU A 26 2.67 -9.80 15.73
C GLU A 26 2.25 -8.49 15.05
N LEU A 27 1.46 -8.57 13.97
CA LEU A 27 0.98 -7.38 13.27
C LEU A 27 0.05 -6.54 14.15
N ALA A 28 -0.86 -7.16 14.90
CA ALA A 28 -1.76 -6.49 15.82
C ALA A 28 -0.98 -5.80 16.96
N ALA A 29 0.03 -6.47 17.52
CA ALA A 29 0.90 -5.89 18.54
C ALA A 29 1.68 -4.69 18.00
N ALA A 30 2.23 -4.77 16.78
CA ALA A 30 2.96 -3.67 16.16
C ALA A 30 2.06 -2.45 15.88
N VAL A 31 0.80 -2.67 15.46
CA VAL A 31 -0.18 -1.59 15.26
C VAL A 31 -0.51 -0.90 16.58
N GLU A 32 -0.66 -1.66 17.67
CA GLU A 32 -0.92 -1.10 18.99
C GLU A 32 0.26 -0.29 19.53
N GLU A 33 1.50 -0.75 19.30
CA GLU A 33 2.72 0.00 19.61
C GLU A 33 2.82 1.30 18.80
N ASP A 34 2.41 1.27 17.53
CA ASP A 34 2.57 2.38 16.60
C ASP A 34 1.51 3.47 16.69
N LYS A 35 0.35 3.17 17.30
CA LYS A 35 -0.85 4.00 17.21
C LYS A 35 -0.62 5.45 17.66
N ASP A 36 0.17 5.65 18.73
CA ASP A 36 0.38 6.97 19.33
C ASP A 36 1.34 7.83 18.49
N SER A 37 2.17 7.20 17.66
CA SER A 37 3.07 7.88 16.72
C SER A 37 2.42 8.19 15.36
N ALA A 38 1.21 7.67 15.12
CA ALA A 38 0.59 7.70 13.82
C ALA A 38 -0.12 9.04 13.53
N SER A 39 0.28 9.71 12.45
CA SER A 39 -0.34 10.96 12.00
C SER A 39 -1.72 10.76 11.35
N MET A 40 -2.52 11.82 11.27
CA MET A 40 -3.85 11.83 10.64
C MET A 40 -4.80 10.75 11.20
N GLY A 41 -4.84 10.61 12.53
CA GLY A 41 -5.72 9.65 13.20
C GLY A 41 -5.43 8.19 12.82
N GLY A 42 -4.17 7.85 12.54
CA GLY A 42 -3.80 6.47 12.19
C GLY A 42 -4.11 6.05 10.75
N TYR A 43 -4.50 6.96 9.86
CA TYR A 43 -4.85 6.59 8.48
C TYR A 43 -3.70 5.90 7.73
N GLY A 44 -2.47 6.42 7.83
CA GLY A 44 -1.30 5.81 7.20
C GLY A 44 -0.97 4.42 7.79
N LEU A 45 -1.02 4.31 9.12
CA LEU A 45 -0.76 3.07 9.86
C LEU A 45 -1.79 1.99 9.52
N SER A 46 -3.08 2.29 9.58
CA SER A 46 -4.14 1.34 9.22
C SER A 46 -4.01 0.83 7.78
N LYS A 47 -3.58 1.69 6.85
CA LYS A 47 -3.32 1.29 5.45
C LYS A 47 -2.04 0.47 5.30
N ALA A 48 -1.00 0.72 6.09
CA ALA A 48 0.17 -0.15 6.14
C ALA A 48 -0.18 -1.53 6.70
N ALA A 49 -0.95 -1.57 7.79
CA ALA A 49 -1.38 -2.80 8.44
C ALA A 49 -2.26 -3.67 7.54
N VAL A 50 -3.30 -3.13 6.89
CA VAL A 50 -4.15 -3.94 5.98
C VAL A 50 -3.36 -4.46 4.77
N THR A 51 -2.36 -3.71 4.32
CA THR A 51 -1.49 -4.14 3.22
C THR A 51 -0.56 -5.28 3.67
N ALA A 52 0.01 -5.18 4.88
CA ALA A 52 0.78 -6.27 5.50
C ALA A 52 -0.08 -7.52 5.73
N TYR A 53 -1.31 -7.34 6.22
CA TYR A 53 -2.26 -8.44 6.39
C TYR A 53 -2.60 -9.10 5.04
N THR A 54 -2.70 -8.33 3.96
CA THR A 54 -2.89 -8.88 2.60
C THR A 54 -1.73 -9.78 2.18
N LEU A 55 -0.49 -9.44 2.55
CA LEU A 55 0.68 -10.30 2.32
C LEU A 55 0.55 -11.63 3.09
N GLN A 56 0.19 -11.57 4.38
CA GLN A 56 -0.03 -12.77 5.21
C GLN A 56 -1.11 -13.67 4.61
N GLN A 57 -2.24 -13.09 4.20
CA GLN A 57 -3.35 -13.82 3.59
C GLN A 57 -2.94 -14.45 2.24
N SER A 58 -2.12 -13.75 1.43
CA SER A 58 -1.61 -14.29 0.17
C SER A 58 -0.74 -15.54 0.35
N GLN A 59 0.02 -15.61 1.45
CA GLN A 59 0.84 -16.77 1.78
C GLN A 59 -0.01 -17.90 2.35
N ARG A 60 -0.99 -17.58 3.21
CA ARG A 60 -1.83 -18.59 3.87
C ARG A 60 -2.82 -19.26 2.93
N TYR A 61 -3.31 -18.54 1.92
CA TYR A 61 -4.32 -19.03 0.99
C TYR A 61 -3.82 -18.96 -0.46
N PRO A 62 -2.93 -19.88 -0.88
CA PRO A 62 -2.34 -19.86 -2.22
C PRO A 62 -3.38 -20.07 -3.34
N ASN A 63 -4.58 -20.55 -3.01
CA ASN A 63 -5.71 -20.69 -3.92
C ASN A 63 -6.56 -19.41 -4.06
N LEU A 64 -6.26 -18.35 -3.30
CA LEU A 64 -6.92 -17.05 -3.38
C LEU A 64 -5.94 -15.99 -3.89
N LEU A 65 -6.41 -15.14 -4.79
CA LEU A 65 -5.69 -13.93 -5.18
C LEU A 65 -5.98 -12.83 -4.16
N CYS A 66 -4.99 -12.54 -3.31
CA CYS A 66 -5.07 -11.47 -2.31
C CYS A 66 -4.18 -10.32 -2.76
N THR A 67 -4.77 -9.21 -3.18
CA THR A 67 -4.02 -8.01 -3.58
C THR A 67 -4.51 -6.80 -2.84
N SER A 68 -3.62 -5.82 -2.69
CA SER A 68 -3.92 -4.52 -2.13
C SER A 68 -3.67 -3.45 -3.19
N LEU A 69 -4.33 -2.32 -3.08
CA LEU A 69 -4.22 -1.27 -4.09
C LEU A 69 -4.43 0.12 -3.51
N SER A 70 -4.01 1.12 -4.28
CA SER A 70 -4.37 2.52 -4.08
C SER A 70 -5.18 3.01 -5.27
N PRO A 71 -6.35 3.64 -5.05
CA PRO A 71 -7.07 4.31 -6.13
C PRO A 71 -6.40 5.64 -6.54
N GLY A 72 -5.47 6.14 -5.73
CA GLY A 72 -4.89 7.47 -5.90
C GLY A 72 -5.59 8.50 -5.02
N PHE A 73 -5.47 9.78 -5.37
CA PHE A 73 -6.08 10.88 -4.62
C PHE A 73 -7.30 11.41 -5.37
N ILE A 74 -8.45 10.82 -5.05
CA ILE A 74 -9.70 10.88 -5.82
C ILE A 74 -10.72 11.79 -5.15
N GLU A 75 -11.43 12.59 -5.93
CA GLU A 75 -12.47 13.52 -5.49
C GLU A 75 -13.69 12.73 -4.98
N THR A 76 -13.74 12.57 -3.67
CA THR A 76 -14.82 11.89 -2.94
C THR A 76 -15.11 12.67 -1.66
N ASN A 77 -16.15 12.30 -0.92
CA ASN A 77 -16.40 12.88 0.40
C ASN A 77 -15.20 12.73 1.36
N MET A 78 -14.39 11.67 1.21
CA MET A 78 -13.20 11.43 2.04
C MET A 78 -12.08 12.45 1.81
N THR A 79 -12.00 13.04 0.62
CA THR A 79 -10.94 13.97 0.21
C THR A 79 -11.47 15.40 0.01
N LYS A 80 -12.73 15.66 0.37
CA LYS A 80 -13.36 16.98 0.26
C LYS A 80 -12.54 18.03 1.01
N GLY A 81 -12.16 19.10 0.33
CA GLY A 81 -11.33 20.17 0.88
C GLY A 81 -9.83 19.88 0.93
N PHE A 82 -9.39 18.68 0.56
CA PHE A 82 -7.96 18.32 0.50
C PHE A 82 -7.35 18.49 -0.91
N GLY A 83 -8.13 18.94 -1.90
CA GLY A 83 -7.63 19.29 -3.23
C GLY A 83 -7.48 18.12 -4.21
N ALA A 84 -8.20 17.02 -4.01
CA ALA A 84 -8.28 15.95 -5.00
C ALA A 84 -8.97 16.46 -6.28
N LYS A 85 -8.44 16.05 -7.45
CA LYS A 85 -8.90 16.53 -8.77
C LYS A 85 -9.33 15.43 -9.73
N LEU A 86 -9.04 14.17 -9.39
CA LEU A 86 -9.37 13.02 -10.22
C LEU A 86 -10.76 12.50 -9.84
N THR A 87 -11.57 12.13 -10.82
CA THR A 87 -12.94 11.66 -10.58
C THR A 87 -12.97 10.25 -9.99
N PRO A 88 -14.08 9.83 -9.34
CA PRO A 88 -14.29 8.46 -8.90
C PRO A 88 -14.00 7.41 -9.99
N GLU A 89 -14.40 7.66 -11.23
CA GLU A 89 -14.20 6.78 -12.38
C GLU A 89 -12.71 6.64 -12.72
N GLU A 90 -11.95 7.73 -12.68
CA GLU A 90 -10.49 7.72 -12.88
C GLU A 90 -9.77 6.91 -11.79
N GLY A 91 -10.31 6.88 -10.57
CA GLY A 91 -9.80 6.08 -9.46
C GLY A 91 -9.96 4.56 -9.62
N THR A 92 -10.71 4.08 -10.63
CA THR A 92 -11.04 2.65 -10.79
C THR A 92 -9.97 1.81 -11.49
N VAL A 93 -8.90 2.41 -12.02
CA VAL A 93 -7.92 1.70 -12.86
C VAL A 93 -7.30 0.51 -12.12
N SER A 94 -6.77 0.73 -10.92
CA SER A 94 -6.14 -0.33 -10.13
C SER A 94 -7.15 -1.38 -9.64
N MET A 95 -8.39 -0.96 -9.35
CA MET A 95 -9.47 -1.88 -9.00
C MET A 95 -9.81 -2.82 -10.15
N LYS A 96 -9.98 -2.29 -11.37
CA LYS A 96 -10.23 -3.09 -12.57
C LYS A 96 -9.06 -4.03 -12.87
N LYS A 97 -7.82 -3.58 -12.68
CA LYS A 97 -6.63 -4.43 -12.81
C LYS A 97 -6.64 -5.60 -11.84
N CYS A 98 -6.93 -5.37 -10.56
CA CYS A 98 -6.98 -6.42 -9.54
C CYS A 98 -8.15 -7.40 -9.72
N LEU A 99 -9.30 -6.94 -10.25
CA LEU A 99 -10.47 -7.78 -10.45
C LEU A 99 -10.44 -8.60 -11.74
N PHE A 100 -9.94 -8.01 -12.84
CA PHE A 100 -10.11 -8.58 -14.18
C PHE A 100 -8.79 -8.81 -14.93
N GLY A 101 -7.67 -8.30 -14.41
CA GLY A 101 -6.36 -8.45 -15.05
C GLY A 101 -5.48 -9.50 -14.40
N SER A 102 -4.38 -9.83 -15.06
CA SER A 102 -3.32 -10.67 -14.46
C SER A 102 -2.61 -9.90 -13.36
N VAL A 103 -2.67 -10.43 -12.15
CA VAL A 103 -2.02 -9.91 -10.95
C VAL A 103 -1.27 -11.01 -10.21
N VAL A 104 -0.33 -10.59 -9.36
CA VAL A 104 0.42 -11.49 -8.48
C VAL A 104 -0.12 -11.31 -7.06
N SER A 105 -0.51 -12.42 -6.43
CA SER A 105 -0.97 -12.42 -5.04
C SER A 105 0.11 -11.83 -4.12
N GLY A 106 -0.31 -11.04 -3.14
CA GLY A 106 0.55 -10.30 -2.22
C GLY A 106 1.03 -8.94 -2.74
N ASN A 107 0.91 -8.65 -4.05
CA ASN A 107 1.36 -7.35 -4.55
C ASN A 107 0.44 -6.18 -4.15
N TYR A 108 1.06 -5.01 -4.06
CA TYR A 108 0.41 -3.72 -3.90
C TYR A 108 0.45 -2.94 -5.21
N TYR A 109 -0.72 -2.50 -5.68
CA TYR A 109 -0.88 -1.82 -6.98
C TYR A 109 -1.16 -0.33 -6.81
N GLY A 110 -0.41 0.51 -7.54
CA GLY A 110 -0.61 1.96 -7.60
C GLY A 110 -1.84 2.35 -8.43
N SER A 111 -2.17 3.64 -8.46
CA SER A 111 -3.40 4.14 -9.10
C SER A 111 -3.47 3.97 -10.61
N ASP A 112 -2.35 3.71 -11.30
CA ASP A 112 -2.29 3.38 -12.73
C ASP A 112 -2.33 1.86 -12.99
N GLY A 113 -2.47 1.03 -11.95
CA GLY A 113 -2.53 -0.43 -12.05
C GLY A 113 -1.18 -1.14 -12.14
N LEU A 114 -0.05 -0.44 -12.02
CA LEU A 114 1.28 -1.07 -11.91
C LEU A 114 1.64 -1.35 -10.46
N ARG A 115 2.46 -2.38 -10.22
CA ARG A 115 3.00 -2.67 -8.89
C ARG A 115 3.73 -1.44 -8.34
N SER A 116 3.54 -1.16 -7.06
CA SER A 116 4.14 -0.02 -6.36
C SER A 116 4.80 -0.47 -5.05
N PRO A 117 5.86 0.22 -4.60
CA PRO A 117 6.46 -0.05 -3.31
C PRO A 117 5.61 0.55 -2.18
N MET A 118 5.43 -0.21 -1.10
CA MET A 118 4.68 0.24 0.08
C MET A 118 5.44 1.29 0.89
N THR A 119 6.77 1.27 0.84
CA THR A 119 7.64 2.03 1.75
C THR A 119 7.86 3.47 1.32
N ILE A 120 7.76 3.79 0.03
CA ILE A 120 8.03 5.13 -0.52
C ILE A 120 6.91 5.68 -1.41
N GLY A 121 6.02 4.81 -1.89
CA GLY A 121 5.02 5.17 -2.90
C GLY A 121 5.60 5.17 -4.32
N ARG A 122 4.73 5.33 -5.31
CA ARG A 122 5.13 5.53 -6.70
C ARG A 122 4.12 6.43 -7.40
N ASP A 123 4.60 7.40 -8.14
CA ASP A 123 3.76 8.31 -8.93
C ASP A 123 3.37 7.65 -10.27
N PRO A 124 2.14 7.86 -10.76
CA PRO A 124 1.72 7.36 -12.07
C PRO A 124 2.71 7.72 -13.18
N GLY A 125 2.96 6.79 -14.11
CA GLY A 125 3.92 6.99 -15.20
C GLY A 125 5.40 6.76 -14.85
N MET A 126 5.73 6.51 -13.58
CA MET A 126 7.05 5.99 -13.19
C MET A 126 7.13 4.47 -13.43
N PRO A 127 8.33 3.90 -13.64
CA PRO A 127 8.51 2.46 -13.90
C PRO A 127 7.84 1.55 -12.85
N GLU A 128 7.36 0.38 -13.29
CA GLU A 128 6.77 -0.61 -12.37
C GLU A 128 7.79 -1.08 -11.32
N TYR A 129 7.33 -1.27 -10.08
CA TYR A 129 8.19 -1.75 -8.99
C TYR A 129 8.61 -3.20 -9.22
N GLU A 130 9.91 -3.49 -9.09
CA GLU A 130 10.47 -4.81 -9.41
C GLU A 130 10.64 -5.71 -8.17
N GLY A 131 10.48 -5.15 -6.96
CA GLY A 131 10.59 -5.92 -5.71
C GLY A 131 11.88 -5.67 -4.94
N GLU A 132 12.55 -4.55 -5.19
CA GLU A 132 13.76 -4.14 -4.49
C GLU A 132 13.51 -4.05 -2.98
N ALA A 133 14.42 -4.59 -2.17
CA ALA A 133 14.29 -4.58 -0.72
C ALA A 133 14.28 -3.16 -0.12
N ASN A 134 15.00 -2.23 -0.75
CA ASN A 134 15.06 -0.81 -0.38
C ASN A 134 14.91 0.02 -1.67
N PRO A 135 13.67 0.30 -2.11
CA PRO A 135 13.46 1.06 -3.33
C PRO A 135 13.87 2.52 -3.13
N GLU A 136 14.54 3.09 -4.13
CA GLU A 136 15.02 4.48 -4.11
C GLU A 136 13.92 5.44 -4.58
N GLN A 137 13.72 6.52 -3.83
CA GLN A 137 12.67 7.51 -4.10
C GLN A 137 12.78 8.10 -5.52
N THR A 138 14.00 8.36 -5.99
CA THR A 138 14.28 8.96 -7.30
C THR A 138 13.86 8.10 -8.48
N LYS A 139 13.73 6.77 -8.31
CA LYS A 139 13.24 5.87 -9.35
C LYS A 139 11.71 5.91 -9.49
N TYR A 140 10.99 6.25 -8.42
CA TYR A 140 9.55 6.00 -8.32
C TYR A 140 8.71 7.26 -8.08
N ASN A 141 9.33 8.39 -7.81
CA ASN A 141 8.65 9.66 -7.59
C ASN A 141 9.29 10.78 -8.42
N ARG A 142 8.45 11.71 -8.84
CA ARG A 142 8.86 12.91 -9.59
C ARG A 142 9.22 14.08 -8.68
#